data_AF-A0A3R7JSD5-F1
#
_entry.id   AF-A0A3R7JSD5-F1
#
_cell.length_a   1.000
_cell.length_b   1.000
_cell.length_c   1.000
_cell.angle_alpha   90.00
_cell.angle_beta   90.00
_cell.angle_gamma   90.00
#
_symmetry.space_group_name_H-M   'P 1'
#
loop_
_entity.id
_entity.type
_entity.pdbx_description
1 polymer ?
#
loop_
_entity_poly.entity_id
_entity_poly.type
_entity_poly.pdbx_seq_one_letter_code
_entity_poly.pdbx_strand_id
1 'polypeptide(L)'
;MDFQEQLVLSPSEALVVKPTEMQPKTKKRKTAYEIRKERRHELEVKAQQFQNELDGLKFRMLVEQGEVTRANKCTQAMNTVLHEFIQEQHLKLANAQTMLTGHMQRSLDTLQPTQSVIRLGKSQKERYETLMALKERQLSATERYLTVRSLGLDPKSPYCQEERFNTPNGDYCFRRFEIAPVRGTTAKTVFDGIVNNILNAEMILSGMFGSITIREDSDFENDECAQIRLVSSASTGATVESNTILFSRFVAGKDNGESSYGVIASDYVDFDELYPYRTKEFVRRDATTIVM
;
A
#
# COMPACT_ATOMS: atom_id res chain seq x y z
N MET A 1 -32.57 2.26 -50.73
CA MET A 1 -31.55 2.99 -51.50
C MET A 1 -30.26 2.21 -51.30
N ASP A 2 -30.07 1.01 -51.86
CA ASP A 2 -30.15 0.59 -53.28
C ASP A 2 -29.55 1.62 -54.23
N PHE A 3 -28.40 1.27 -54.84
CA PHE A 3 -28.33 0.94 -56.27
C PHE A 3 -26.98 0.26 -56.60
N GLN A 4 -27.07 -0.95 -57.16
CA GLN A 4 -26.08 -1.57 -58.05
C GLN A 4 -26.04 -0.81 -59.38
N GLU A 5 -24.92 -0.82 -60.11
CA GLU A 5 -24.95 -1.21 -61.52
C GLU A 5 -23.56 -1.54 -62.10
N GLN A 6 -23.53 -2.65 -62.85
CA GLN A 6 -22.50 -3.08 -63.81
C GLN A 6 -22.83 -2.50 -65.19
N LEU A 7 -21.82 -2.25 -66.03
CA LEU A 7 -21.79 -2.57 -67.49
C LEU A 7 -20.39 -2.19 -68.03
N VAL A 8 -19.50 -3.14 -68.34
CA VAL A 8 -19.31 -3.85 -69.63
C VAL A 8 -19.12 -2.92 -70.83
N LEU A 9 -17.96 -3.01 -71.49
CA LEU A 9 -17.79 -2.99 -72.95
C LEU A 9 -16.35 -3.40 -73.33
N SER A 10 -16.21 -4.62 -73.86
CA SER A 10 -15.23 -5.01 -74.89
C SER A 10 -15.95 -4.98 -76.26
N PRO A 11 -15.33 -5.16 -77.45
CA PRO A 11 -13.94 -5.53 -77.79
C PRO A 11 -13.33 -4.72 -78.97
N SER A 12 -12.05 -4.90 -79.29
CA SER A 12 -11.56 -4.74 -80.67
C SER A 12 -10.35 -5.62 -80.94
N GLU A 13 -10.33 -6.13 -82.17
CA GLU A 13 -9.69 -7.34 -82.64
C GLU A 13 -8.22 -7.17 -83.05
N ALA A 14 -7.63 -8.33 -83.34
CA ALA A 14 -6.65 -8.59 -84.38
C ALA A 14 -5.16 -8.49 -83.99
N LEU A 15 -4.53 -9.65 -83.76
CA LEU A 15 -3.90 -10.39 -84.86
C LEU A 15 -3.27 -11.68 -84.32
N VAL A 16 -3.91 -12.79 -84.67
CA VAL A 16 -3.31 -14.12 -84.67
C VAL A 16 -2.18 -14.11 -85.70
N VAL A 17 -0.93 -14.06 -85.24
CA VAL A 17 0.22 -14.33 -86.08
C VAL A 17 0.45 -15.84 -86.08
N LYS A 18 0.19 -16.46 -87.23
CA LYS A 18 0.51 -17.86 -87.53
C LYS A 18 2.01 -18.15 -87.31
N PRO A 19 2.37 -19.37 -86.89
CA PRO A 19 3.75 -19.73 -86.62
C PRO A 19 4.56 -19.72 -87.93
N THR A 20 5.58 -18.87 -87.99
CA THR A 20 6.58 -18.93 -89.06
C THR A 20 7.42 -20.18 -88.83
N GLU A 21 7.36 -21.12 -89.78
CA GLU A 21 8.25 -22.28 -89.84
C GLU A 21 9.70 -21.81 -89.80
N MET A 22 10.34 -21.90 -88.62
CA MET A 22 11.78 -21.77 -88.52
C MET A 22 12.40 -23.09 -88.95
N GLN A 23 13.01 -23.08 -90.13
CA GLN A 23 13.92 -24.12 -90.60
C GLN A 23 14.87 -24.57 -89.48
N PRO A 24 15.22 -25.87 -89.38
CA PRO A 24 16.19 -26.34 -88.41
C PRO A 24 17.54 -25.72 -88.74
N LYS A 25 17.90 -24.63 -88.04
CA LYS A 25 19.27 -24.10 -88.07
C LYS A 25 20.17 -25.23 -87.57
N THR A 26 20.92 -25.81 -88.49
CA THR A 26 22.02 -26.73 -88.21
C THR A 26 22.84 -26.15 -87.05
N LYS A 27 22.84 -26.83 -85.91
CA LYS A 27 23.67 -26.45 -84.76
C LYS A 27 25.13 -26.55 -85.21
N LYS A 28 25.71 -25.42 -85.63
CA LYS A 28 27.16 -25.32 -85.84
C LYS A 28 27.81 -25.78 -84.54
N ARG A 29 28.71 -26.76 -84.64
CA ARG A 29 29.42 -27.35 -83.51
C ARG A 29 30.30 -26.25 -82.91
N LYS A 30 29.82 -25.60 -81.84
CA LYS A 30 30.54 -24.51 -81.18
C LYS A 30 31.91 -25.03 -80.71
N THR A 31 32.95 -24.23 -80.95
CA THR A 31 34.32 -24.57 -80.55
C THR A 31 34.42 -24.50 -79.02
N ALA A 32 35.23 -25.34 -78.38
CA ALA A 32 35.36 -25.36 -76.91
C ALA A 32 35.73 -23.98 -76.31
N TYR A 33 36.45 -23.16 -77.08
CA TYR A 33 36.80 -21.78 -76.72
C TYR A 33 35.57 -20.85 -76.67
N GLU A 34 34.66 -20.93 -77.65
CA GLU A 34 33.46 -20.09 -77.72
C GLU A 34 32.50 -20.41 -76.56
N ILE A 35 32.34 -21.70 -76.24
CA ILE A 35 31.55 -22.13 -75.07
C ILE A 35 32.16 -21.61 -73.76
N ARG A 36 33.50 -21.64 -73.62
CA ARG A 36 34.17 -21.09 -72.44
C ARG A 36 34.06 -19.57 -72.34
N LYS A 37 34.10 -18.87 -73.47
CA LYS A 37 33.94 -17.41 -73.52
C LYS A 37 32.51 -16.99 -73.16
N GLU A 38 31.50 -17.69 -73.70
CA GLU A 38 30.09 -17.48 -73.34
C GLU A 38 29.85 -17.77 -71.85
N ARG A 39 30.29 -18.92 -71.33
CA ARG A 39 30.16 -19.24 -69.89
C ARG A 39 30.87 -18.25 -68.98
N ARG A 40 32.05 -17.77 -69.39
CA ARG A 40 32.79 -16.77 -68.62
C ARG A 40 31.98 -15.47 -68.55
N HIS A 41 31.46 -15.01 -69.68
CA HIS A 41 30.62 -13.82 -69.72
C HIS A 41 29.33 -13.99 -68.90
N GLU A 42 28.66 -15.15 -68.98
CA GLU A 42 27.49 -15.46 -68.15
C GLU A 42 27.81 -15.43 -66.65
N LEU A 43 28.96 -15.97 -66.24
CA LEU A 43 29.41 -15.94 -64.85
C LEU A 43 29.80 -14.54 -64.40
N GLU A 44 30.42 -13.74 -65.26
CA GLU A 44 30.75 -12.33 -64.99
C GLU A 44 29.46 -11.50 -64.79
N VAL A 45 28.46 -11.71 -65.65
CA VAL A 45 27.14 -11.06 -65.51
C VAL A 45 26.46 -11.48 -64.21
N LYS A 46 26.47 -12.77 -63.86
CA LYS A 46 25.91 -13.25 -62.58
C LYS A 46 26.65 -12.72 -61.37
N ALA A 47 27.99 -12.65 -61.43
CA ALA A 47 28.79 -12.06 -60.37
C ALA A 47 28.45 -10.58 -60.18
N GLN A 48 28.26 -9.83 -61.28
CA GLN A 48 27.83 -8.44 -61.21
C GLN A 48 26.41 -8.30 -60.65
N GLN A 49 25.49 -9.19 -61.02
CA GLN A 49 24.13 -9.22 -60.46
C GLN A 49 24.14 -9.47 -58.95
N PHE A 50 24.87 -10.49 -58.49
CA PHE A 50 25.00 -10.76 -57.06
C PHE A 50 25.71 -9.63 -56.31
N GLN A 51 26.70 -8.99 -56.92
CA GLN A 51 27.35 -7.83 -56.31
C GLN A 51 26.36 -6.67 -56.12
N ASN A 52 25.53 -6.38 -57.13
CA ASN A 52 24.50 -5.35 -57.03
C ASN A 52 23.43 -5.71 -55.99
N GLU A 53 23.02 -6.98 -55.89
CA GLU A 53 22.08 -7.44 -54.85
C GLU A 53 22.67 -7.33 -53.44
N LEU A 54 23.95 -7.69 -53.27
CA LEU A 54 24.66 -7.53 -52.00
C LEU A 54 24.80 -6.07 -51.60
N ASP A 55 25.12 -5.18 -52.53
CA ASP A 55 25.25 -3.76 -52.24
C ASP A 55 23.88 -3.14 -51.91
N GLY A 56 22.80 -3.59 -52.58
CA GLY A 56 21.43 -3.24 -52.21
C GLY A 56 21.01 -3.74 -50.82
N LEU A 57 21.40 -4.97 -50.46
CA LEU A 57 21.15 -5.54 -49.11
C LEU A 57 21.93 -4.80 -48.03
N LYS A 58 23.22 -4.48 -48.25
CA LYS A 58 24.03 -3.69 -47.32
C LYS A 58 23.44 -2.30 -47.10
N PHE A 59 22.98 -1.66 -48.16
CA PHE A 59 22.32 -0.36 -48.06
C PHE A 59 21.05 -0.44 -47.21
N ARG A 60 20.18 -1.42 -47.46
CA ARG A 60 18.97 -1.63 -46.63
C ARG A 60 19.30 -1.86 -45.16
N MET A 61 20.29 -2.73 -44.88
CA MET A 61 20.72 -3.01 -43.51
C MET A 61 21.23 -1.74 -42.79
N LEU A 62 21.99 -0.89 -43.48
CA LEU A 62 22.47 0.38 -42.91
C LEU A 62 21.31 1.35 -42.61
N VAL A 63 20.32 1.43 -43.49
CA VAL A 63 19.12 2.25 -43.28
C VAL A 63 18.32 1.74 -42.08
N GLU A 64 18.03 0.44 -42.02
CA GLU A 64 17.32 -0.19 -40.91
C GLU A 64 18.07 0.00 -39.58
N GLN A 65 19.39 -0.18 -39.56
CA GLN A 65 20.21 0.09 -38.36
C GLN A 65 20.16 1.56 -37.92
N GLY A 66 20.16 2.49 -38.88
CA GLY A 66 20.00 3.92 -38.61
C GLY A 66 18.63 4.25 -38.01
N GLU A 67 17.57 3.68 -38.57
CA GLU A 67 16.19 3.83 -38.08
C GLU A 67 16.03 3.24 -36.67
N VAL A 68 16.53 2.03 -36.43
CA VAL A 68 16.52 1.39 -35.11
C VAL A 68 17.32 2.21 -34.09
N THR A 69 18.49 2.71 -34.46
CA THR A 69 19.30 3.56 -33.57
C THR A 69 18.58 4.86 -33.22
N ARG A 70 17.91 5.48 -34.20
CA ARG A 70 17.12 6.70 -34.00
C ARG A 70 15.91 6.42 -33.11
N ALA A 71 15.19 5.33 -33.35
CA ALA A 71 14.06 4.91 -32.52
C ALA A 71 14.50 4.67 -31.08
N ASN A 72 15.60 3.93 -30.87
CA ASN A 72 16.16 3.69 -29.54
C ASN A 72 16.55 4.99 -28.82
N LYS A 73 17.21 5.92 -29.51
CA LYS A 73 17.54 7.25 -28.93
C LYS A 73 16.28 8.04 -28.56
N CYS A 74 15.24 7.99 -29.40
CA CYS A 74 13.95 8.62 -29.11
C CYS A 74 13.30 8.03 -27.85
N THR A 75 13.24 6.70 -27.76
CA THR A 75 12.72 5.99 -26.59
C THR A 75 13.53 6.30 -25.33
N GLN A 76 14.86 6.35 -25.42
CA GLN A 76 15.73 6.73 -24.29
C GLN A 76 15.45 8.16 -23.80
N ALA A 77 15.32 9.12 -24.72
CA ALA A 77 14.97 10.49 -24.36
C ALA A 77 13.60 10.56 -23.69
N MET A 78 12.60 9.87 -24.23
CA MET A 78 11.25 9.83 -23.66
C MET A 78 11.22 9.19 -22.27
N ASN A 79 11.95 8.08 -22.08
CA ASN A 79 12.09 7.45 -20.77
C ASN A 79 12.77 8.38 -19.75
N THR A 80 13.76 9.16 -20.18
CA THR A 80 14.44 10.14 -19.31
C THR A 80 13.44 11.18 -18.80
N VAL A 81 12.63 11.75 -19.69
CA VAL A 81 11.58 12.71 -19.32
C VAL A 81 10.56 12.09 -18.37
N LEU A 82 10.13 10.84 -18.62
CA LEU A 82 9.21 10.13 -17.73
C LEU A 82 9.81 9.89 -16.34
N HIS A 83 11.09 9.53 -16.27
CA HIS A 83 11.79 9.37 -15.00
C HIS A 83 11.91 10.68 -14.23
N GLU A 84 12.26 11.79 -14.89
CA GLU A 84 12.31 13.12 -14.27
C GLU A 84 10.94 13.52 -13.73
N PHE A 85 9.88 13.30 -14.50
CA PHE A 85 8.51 13.57 -14.06
C PHE A 85 8.14 12.75 -12.83
N ILE A 86 8.42 11.44 -12.82
CA ILE A 86 8.15 10.56 -11.67
C ILE A 86 8.93 11.03 -10.43
N GLN A 87 10.20 11.41 -10.60
CA GLN A 87 11.01 11.96 -9.50
C GLN A 87 10.40 13.24 -8.94
N GLU A 88 9.94 14.15 -9.80
CA GLU A 88 9.27 15.38 -9.37
C GLU A 88 7.98 15.08 -8.58
N GLN A 89 7.20 14.08 -9.00
CA GLN A 89 6.01 13.64 -8.27
C GLN A 89 6.37 13.07 -6.89
N HIS A 90 7.45 12.29 -6.78
CA HIS A 90 7.92 11.79 -5.49
C HIS A 90 8.33 12.94 -4.54
N LEU A 91 8.96 14.00 -5.05
CA LEU A 91 9.29 15.18 -4.26
C LEU A 91 8.03 15.92 -3.78
N LYS A 92 7.02 16.07 -4.64
CA LYS A 92 5.72 16.67 -4.27
C LYS A 92 5.03 15.86 -3.18
N LEU A 93 5.05 14.53 -3.28
CA LEU A 93 4.50 13.64 -2.25
C LEU A 93 5.25 13.78 -0.92
N ALA A 94 6.59 13.79 -0.95
CA ALA A 94 7.41 13.98 0.24
C ALA A 94 7.14 15.33 0.94
N ASN A 95 6.93 16.40 0.15
CA ASN A 95 6.54 17.70 0.69
C ASN A 95 5.16 17.65 1.37
N ALA A 96 4.17 17.02 0.75
CA ALA A 96 2.84 16.84 1.35
C ALA A 96 2.91 16.03 2.66
N GLN A 97 3.68 14.94 2.68
CA GLN A 97 3.92 14.14 3.88
C GLN A 97 4.56 14.98 4.99
N THR A 98 5.58 15.78 4.67
CA THR A 98 6.24 16.67 5.63
C THR A 98 5.27 17.69 6.23
N MET A 99 4.41 18.30 5.41
CA MET A 99 3.39 19.23 5.88
C MET A 99 2.39 18.57 6.83
N LEU A 100 1.94 17.35 6.51
CA LEU A 100 1.03 16.58 7.36
C LEU A 100 1.69 16.20 8.69
N THR A 101 2.91 15.67 8.68
CA THR A 101 3.66 15.35 9.89
C THR A 101 3.90 16.59 10.75
N GLY A 102 4.28 17.71 10.14
CA GLY A 102 4.47 18.98 10.85
C GLY A 102 3.17 19.56 11.43
N HIS A 103 2.02 19.30 10.82
CA HIS A 103 0.72 19.62 11.40
C HIS A 103 0.40 18.71 12.59
N MET A 104 0.61 17.39 12.45
CA MET A 104 0.40 16.43 13.54
C MET A 104 1.26 16.74 14.77
N GLN A 105 2.53 17.08 14.58
CA GLN A 105 3.44 17.47 15.67
C GLN A 105 3.01 18.77 16.38
N ARG A 106 2.45 19.73 15.64
CA ARG A 106 1.91 20.96 16.26
C ARG A 106 0.58 20.74 16.97
N SER A 107 -0.13 19.67 16.63
CA SER A 107 -1.42 19.30 17.22
C SER A 107 -1.27 18.36 18.42
N LEU A 108 -0.05 18.13 18.91
CA LEU A 108 0.20 17.23 20.04
C LEU A 108 -0.44 17.72 21.35
N ASP A 109 -0.49 19.03 21.55
CA ASP A 109 -1.15 19.64 22.71
C ASP A 109 -2.69 19.68 22.56
N THR A 110 -3.22 19.21 21.43
CA THR A 110 -4.66 19.18 21.16
C THR A 110 -5.22 17.79 21.43
N LEU A 111 -6.33 17.75 22.18
CA LEU A 111 -7.12 16.54 22.41
C LEU A 111 -7.44 15.85 21.09
N GLN A 112 -7.00 14.60 20.96
CA GLN A 112 -7.32 13.79 19.78
C GLN A 112 -8.83 13.48 19.76
N PRO A 113 -9.43 13.23 18.59
CA PRO A 113 -10.88 12.99 18.47
C PRO A 113 -11.42 11.83 19.32
N THR A 114 -10.56 10.86 19.67
CA THR A 114 -10.90 9.68 20.49
C THR A 114 -10.54 9.86 21.96
N GLN A 115 -9.87 10.95 22.34
CA GLN A 115 -9.48 11.25 23.72
C GLN A 115 -10.56 12.08 24.43
N SER A 116 -10.62 11.96 25.74
CA SER A 116 -11.47 12.81 26.59
C SER A 116 -10.75 13.14 27.88
N VAL A 117 -11.01 14.33 28.43
CA VAL A 117 -10.50 14.67 29.77
C VAL A 117 -11.34 13.92 30.80
N ILE A 118 -10.76 12.92 31.47
CA ILE A 118 -11.43 12.07 32.44
C ILE A 118 -11.11 12.57 33.85
N ARG A 119 -12.15 12.92 34.60
CA ARG A 119 -12.07 13.39 35.99
C ARG A 119 -12.92 12.49 36.87
N LEU A 120 -12.33 11.85 37.86
CA LEU A 120 -13.01 10.91 38.74
C LEU A 120 -12.99 11.41 40.20
N GLY A 121 -14.17 11.53 40.79
CA GLY A 121 -14.34 11.86 42.21
C GLY A 121 -14.14 10.64 43.14
N LYS A 122 -14.34 10.83 44.45
CA LYS A 122 -14.15 9.75 45.44
C LYS A 122 -15.32 8.76 45.52
N SER A 123 -16.53 9.18 45.14
CA SER A 123 -17.74 8.37 45.25
C SER A 123 -17.84 7.35 44.11
N GLN A 124 -18.00 6.06 44.43
CA GLN A 124 -18.14 5.01 43.42
C GLN A 124 -19.32 5.27 42.45
N LYS A 125 -20.43 5.81 42.97
CA LYS A 125 -21.60 6.17 42.15
C LYS A 125 -21.28 7.29 41.16
N GLU A 126 -20.61 8.35 41.62
CA GLU A 126 -20.22 9.50 40.78
C GLU A 126 -19.24 9.07 39.68
N ARG A 127 -18.28 8.19 40.02
CA ARG A 127 -17.35 7.60 39.06
C ARG A 127 -18.10 6.83 37.99
N TYR A 128 -19.04 5.97 38.38
CA TYR A 128 -19.87 5.22 37.44
C TYR A 128 -20.65 6.13 36.49
N GLU A 129 -21.35 7.13 37.03
CA GLU A 129 -22.13 8.08 36.23
C GLU A 129 -21.24 8.83 35.22
N THR A 130 -20.05 9.26 35.66
CA THR A 130 -19.08 9.94 34.79
C THR A 130 -18.60 9.04 33.66
N LEU A 131 -18.22 7.79 33.97
CA LEU A 131 -17.70 6.85 32.98
C LEU A 131 -18.78 6.42 31.99
N MET A 132 -19.99 6.14 32.46
CA MET A 132 -21.10 5.78 31.59
C MET A 132 -21.53 6.93 30.66
N ALA A 133 -21.41 8.18 31.11
CA ALA A 133 -21.65 9.36 30.26
C ALA A 133 -20.62 9.49 29.12
N LEU A 134 -19.40 8.95 29.28
CA LEU A 134 -18.34 9.00 28.28
C LEU A 134 -18.35 7.81 27.31
N LYS A 135 -18.81 6.64 27.77
CA LYS A 135 -18.72 5.36 27.06
C LYS A 135 -19.13 5.44 25.59
N GLU A 136 -20.37 5.84 25.32
CA GLU A 136 -20.92 5.80 23.96
C GLU A 136 -20.18 6.76 23.03
N ARG A 137 -19.85 7.96 23.53
CA ARG A 137 -19.07 8.94 22.77
C ARG A 137 -17.69 8.41 22.40
N GLN A 138 -16.99 7.76 23.33
CA GLN A 138 -15.65 7.22 23.07
C GLN A 138 -15.68 6.04 22.09
N LEU A 139 -16.62 5.11 22.25
CA LEU A 139 -16.76 3.97 21.35
C LEU A 139 -17.16 4.41 19.93
N SER A 140 -18.12 5.32 19.80
CA SER A 140 -18.52 5.88 18.50
C SER A 140 -17.40 6.68 17.83
N ALA A 141 -16.66 7.49 18.60
CA ALA A 141 -15.51 8.22 18.06
C ALA A 141 -14.39 7.28 17.59
N THR A 142 -14.15 6.21 18.34
CA THR A 142 -13.17 5.16 18.02
C THR A 142 -13.50 4.46 16.71
N GLU A 143 -14.74 3.97 16.58
CA GLU A 143 -15.22 3.29 15.38
C GLU A 143 -15.08 4.18 14.14
N ARG A 144 -15.53 5.43 14.24
CA ARG A 144 -15.39 6.42 13.15
C ARG A 144 -13.94 6.68 12.80
N TYR A 145 -13.08 6.87 13.80
CA TYR A 145 -11.67 7.17 13.58
C TYR A 145 -10.94 5.99 12.92
N LEU A 146 -11.11 4.76 13.43
CA LEU A 146 -10.46 3.58 12.89
C LEU A 146 -10.97 3.23 11.49
N THR A 147 -12.27 3.43 11.22
CA THR A 147 -12.82 3.27 9.86
C THR A 147 -12.13 4.19 8.87
N VAL A 148 -12.02 5.49 9.19
CA VAL A 148 -11.36 6.47 8.31
C VAL A 148 -9.86 6.21 8.22
N ARG A 149 -9.19 5.89 9.34
CA ARG A 149 -7.75 5.67 9.41
C ARG A 149 -7.30 4.44 8.63
N SER A 150 -8.19 3.46 8.47
CA SER A 150 -7.93 2.22 7.74
C SER A 150 -8.29 2.31 6.25
N LEU A 151 -8.85 3.42 5.77
CA LEU A 151 -9.20 3.58 4.37
C LEU A 151 -7.97 3.44 3.46
N GLY A 152 -8.11 2.60 2.43
CA GLY A 152 -7.04 2.33 1.46
C GLY A 152 -6.01 1.29 1.90
N LEU A 153 -6.10 0.78 3.14
CA LEU A 153 -5.30 -0.35 3.60
C LEU A 153 -6.06 -1.66 3.37
N ASP A 154 -5.34 -2.73 3.04
CA ASP A 154 -5.92 -4.07 2.94
C ASP A 154 -6.03 -4.71 4.34
N PRO A 155 -7.24 -5.00 4.86
CA PRO A 155 -7.42 -5.57 6.19
C PRO A 155 -6.85 -6.99 6.34
N LYS A 156 -6.54 -7.67 5.22
CA LYS A 156 -5.95 -9.02 5.23
C LYS A 156 -4.42 -9.02 5.22
N SER A 157 -3.83 -7.85 5.00
CA SER A 157 -2.38 -7.66 4.95
C SER A 157 -1.91 -6.99 6.24
N PRO A 158 -0.83 -7.48 6.87
CA PRO A 158 -0.28 -6.81 8.03
C PRO A 158 0.24 -5.42 7.65
N TYR A 159 -0.03 -4.43 8.50
CA TYR A 159 0.45 -3.06 8.34
C TYR A 159 0.82 -2.48 9.70
N CYS A 160 1.93 -1.75 9.78
CA CYS A 160 2.33 -1.05 11.01
C CYS A 160 2.95 0.30 10.66
N GLN A 161 2.44 1.36 11.29
CA GLN A 161 3.05 2.68 11.30
C GLN A 161 3.36 3.06 12.74
N GLU A 162 4.57 3.58 12.95
CA GLU A 162 5.07 3.95 14.26
C GLU A 162 5.73 5.32 14.22
N GLU A 163 5.43 6.14 15.21
CA GLU A 163 5.97 7.47 15.40
C GLU A 163 6.47 7.63 16.83
N ARG A 164 7.67 8.19 16.97
CA ARG A 164 8.33 8.46 18.26
C ARG A 164 8.76 9.91 18.27
N PHE A 165 8.42 10.63 19.33
CA PHE A 165 8.76 12.04 19.46
C PHE A 165 8.77 12.44 20.94
N ASN A 166 9.42 13.56 21.22
CA ASN A 166 9.38 14.16 22.55
C ASN A 166 8.42 15.36 22.51
N THR A 167 7.62 15.55 23.55
CA THR A 167 6.82 16.77 23.72
C THR A 167 7.75 17.95 24.02
N PRO A 168 7.31 19.20 23.79
CA PRO A 168 8.05 20.38 24.25
C PRO A 168 8.34 20.39 25.76
N ASN A 169 7.51 19.68 26.55
CA ASN A 169 7.65 19.54 27.99
C ASN A 169 8.69 18.47 28.40
N GLY A 170 9.24 17.73 27.43
CA GLY A 170 10.25 16.69 27.66
C GLY A 170 9.70 15.27 27.83
N ASP A 171 8.39 15.06 27.65
CA ASP A 171 7.79 13.74 27.73
C ASP A 171 8.14 12.91 26.50
N TYR A 172 8.43 11.62 26.68
CA TYR A 172 8.62 10.70 25.58
C TYR A 172 7.28 10.13 25.14
N CYS A 173 6.93 10.33 23.87
CA CYS A 173 5.69 9.84 23.29
C CYS A 173 5.94 8.80 22.19
N PHE A 174 5.03 7.83 22.15
CA PHE A 174 5.01 6.76 21.19
C PHE A 174 3.59 6.60 20.64
N ARG A 175 3.45 6.66 19.31
CA ARG A 175 2.18 6.45 18.62
C ARG A 175 2.34 5.30 17.64
N ARG A 176 1.48 4.29 17.74
CA ARG A 176 1.45 3.14 16.82
C ARG A 176 0.06 2.93 16.28
N PHE A 177 -0.02 2.68 14.99
CA PHE A 177 -1.22 2.22 14.30
C PHE A 177 -0.89 0.95 13.54
N GLU A 178 -1.69 -0.09 13.73
CA GLU A 178 -1.40 -1.42 13.22
C GLU A 178 -2.67 -2.13 12.75
N ILE A 179 -2.53 -2.91 11.67
CA ILE A 179 -3.47 -3.92 11.21
C ILE A 179 -2.78 -5.27 11.36
N ALA A 180 -3.31 -6.12 12.22
CA ALA A 180 -2.78 -7.46 12.51
C ALA A 180 -3.84 -8.53 12.19
N PRO A 181 -3.76 -9.19 11.01
CA PRO A 181 -4.73 -10.21 10.63
C PRO A 181 -4.63 -11.46 11.52
N VAL A 182 -5.71 -11.82 12.21
CA VAL A 182 -5.81 -13.06 12.99
C VAL A 182 -6.63 -14.08 12.22
N ARG A 183 -6.08 -15.28 11.98
CA ARG A 183 -6.71 -16.34 11.17
C ARG A 183 -7.18 -17.51 12.04
N GLY A 184 -8.23 -18.21 11.58
CA GLY A 184 -8.70 -19.44 12.22
C GLY A 184 -9.48 -19.24 13.52
N THR A 185 -10.00 -18.05 13.75
CA THR A 185 -10.77 -17.69 14.96
C THR A 185 -11.92 -16.75 14.61
N THR A 186 -12.81 -16.49 15.57
CA THR A 186 -13.94 -15.55 15.40
C THR A 186 -13.58 -14.17 15.94
N ALA A 187 -14.23 -13.13 15.43
CA ALA A 187 -14.09 -11.76 15.94
C ALA A 187 -14.39 -11.69 17.46
N LYS A 188 -15.37 -12.46 17.95
CA LYS A 188 -15.73 -12.53 19.37
C LYS A 188 -14.59 -13.07 20.21
N THR A 189 -13.98 -14.18 19.79
CA THR A 189 -12.85 -14.79 20.51
C THR A 189 -11.64 -13.84 20.58
N VAL A 190 -11.35 -13.12 19.48
CA VAL A 190 -10.27 -12.11 19.47
C VAL A 190 -10.60 -10.96 20.40
N PHE A 191 -11.82 -10.42 20.32
CA PHE A 191 -12.29 -9.35 21.19
C PHE A 191 -12.21 -9.74 22.66
N ASP A 192 -12.74 -10.90 23.05
CA ASP A 192 -12.70 -11.41 24.42
C ASP A 192 -11.26 -11.61 24.90
N GLY A 193 -10.37 -12.10 24.02
CA GLY A 193 -8.95 -12.24 24.31
C GLY A 193 -8.25 -10.90 24.57
N ILE A 194 -8.57 -9.85 23.80
CA ILE A 194 -7.99 -8.52 23.97
C ILE A 194 -8.54 -7.86 25.26
N VAL A 195 -9.85 -7.93 25.50
CA VAL A 195 -10.44 -7.42 26.74
C VAL A 195 -9.82 -8.10 27.95
N ASN A 196 -9.72 -9.44 27.94
CA ASN A 196 -9.09 -10.21 29.01
C ASN A 196 -7.60 -9.85 29.19
N ASN A 197 -6.87 -9.59 28.10
CA ASN A 197 -5.49 -9.14 28.16
C ASN A 197 -5.36 -7.79 28.87
N ILE A 198 -6.26 -6.85 28.59
CA ILE A 198 -6.25 -5.52 29.21
C ILE A 198 -6.65 -5.61 30.70
N LEU A 199 -7.69 -6.37 31.03
CA LEU A 199 -8.18 -6.51 32.42
C LEU A 199 -7.17 -7.20 33.35
N ASN A 200 -6.32 -8.09 32.83
CA ASN A 200 -5.30 -8.80 33.59
C ASN A 200 -3.88 -8.29 33.28
N ALA A 201 -3.76 -7.00 32.96
CA ALA A 201 -2.50 -6.40 32.54
C ALA A 201 -1.40 -6.52 33.61
N GLU A 202 -1.73 -6.56 34.90
CA GLU A 202 -0.76 -6.74 36.00
C GLU A 202 -0.04 -8.10 35.94
N MET A 203 -0.75 -9.18 35.62
CA MET A 203 -0.16 -10.50 35.45
C MET A 203 0.78 -10.52 34.23
N ILE A 204 0.33 -9.93 33.12
CA ILE A 204 1.10 -9.90 31.86
C ILE A 204 2.36 -9.04 32.03
N LEU A 205 2.22 -7.85 32.61
CA LEU A 205 3.34 -6.94 32.83
C LEU A 205 4.37 -7.53 33.79
N SER A 206 3.91 -8.22 34.84
CA SER A 206 4.81 -8.87 35.79
C SER A 206 5.53 -10.07 35.18
N GLY A 207 4.79 -10.94 34.48
CA GLY A 207 5.33 -12.17 33.90
C GLY A 207 6.25 -11.94 32.70
N MET A 208 5.95 -10.98 31.83
CA MET A 208 6.71 -10.78 30.59
C MET A 208 7.92 -9.87 30.74
N PHE A 209 7.86 -8.86 31.63
CA PHE A 209 8.90 -7.82 31.71
C PHE A 209 9.79 -7.94 32.96
N GLY A 210 9.61 -9.00 33.77
CA GLY A 210 10.36 -9.17 35.02
C GLY A 210 10.15 -8.00 35.99
N SER A 211 8.98 -7.36 35.89
CA SER A 211 8.56 -6.27 36.77
C SER A 211 7.66 -6.84 37.88
N ILE A 212 7.52 -6.10 38.97
CA ILE A 212 6.46 -6.38 39.94
C ILE A 212 5.38 -5.33 39.68
N THR A 213 4.24 -5.75 39.12
CA THR A 213 3.09 -4.88 38.88
C THR A 213 1.97 -5.24 39.83
N ILE A 214 1.45 -4.23 40.53
CA ILE A 214 0.35 -4.34 41.48
C ILE A 214 -0.81 -3.52 40.97
N ARG A 215 -2.01 -4.08 41.07
CA ARG A 215 -3.26 -3.40 40.80
C ARG A 215 -3.80 -2.77 42.09
N GLU A 216 -4.03 -1.46 42.09
CA GLU A 216 -4.42 -0.67 43.27
C GLU A 216 -5.88 -0.18 43.23
N ASP A 217 -6.60 -0.34 42.11
CA ASP A 217 -8.00 0.04 42.02
C ASP A 217 -8.91 -0.87 42.85
N SER A 218 -9.98 -0.29 43.36
CA SER A 218 -11.14 -1.00 43.90
C SER A 218 -11.92 -1.62 42.75
N ASP A 219 -12.40 -2.87 42.89
CA ASP A 219 -13.19 -3.71 41.95
C ASP A 219 -14.32 -2.99 41.17
N PHE A 220 -13.98 -1.94 40.41
CA PHE A 220 -14.86 -1.19 39.55
C PHE A 220 -14.79 -1.85 38.18
N GLU A 221 -15.42 -3.01 38.11
CA GLU A 221 -15.53 -3.81 36.90
C GLU A 221 -17.01 -4.06 36.64
N ASN A 222 -17.47 -3.56 35.50
CA ASN A 222 -18.70 -4.00 34.87
C ASN A 222 -18.34 -4.64 33.53
N ASP A 223 -19.24 -5.43 32.95
CA ASP A 223 -19.01 -6.16 31.68
C ASP A 223 -18.56 -5.26 30.52
N GLU A 224 -18.80 -3.94 30.63
CA GLU A 224 -18.57 -2.98 29.55
C GLU A 224 -17.62 -1.83 29.93
N CYS A 225 -17.22 -1.72 31.20
CA CYS A 225 -16.37 -0.65 31.71
C CYS A 225 -15.51 -1.13 32.87
N ALA A 226 -14.22 -0.85 32.82
CA ALA A 226 -13.30 -1.12 33.92
C ALA A 226 -12.34 0.04 34.13
N GLN A 227 -11.98 0.30 35.38
CA GLN A 227 -10.82 1.10 35.71
C GLN A 227 -9.66 0.17 36.05
N ILE A 228 -8.46 0.50 35.60
CA ILE A 228 -7.26 -0.31 35.80
C ILE A 228 -6.16 0.63 36.30
N ARG A 229 -5.85 0.55 37.59
CA ARG A 229 -4.83 1.36 38.26
C ARG A 229 -3.65 0.47 38.58
N LEU A 230 -2.53 0.68 37.88
CA LEU A 230 -1.34 -0.14 38.02
C LEU A 230 -0.17 0.66 38.57
N VAL A 231 0.59 0.01 39.43
CA VAL A 231 1.90 0.45 39.88
C VAL A 231 2.90 -0.64 39.60
N SER A 232 3.93 -0.33 38.83
CA SER A 232 4.96 -1.27 38.40
C SER A 232 6.33 -0.84 38.93
N SER A 233 7.07 -1.80 39.48
CA SER A 233 8.51 -1.65 39.74
C SER A 233 9.28 -2.48 38.73
N ALA A 234 10.01 -1.82 37.84
CA ALA A 234 10.90 -2.48 36.89
C ALA A 234 12.16 -3.00 37.59
N SER A 235 12.76 -4.06 37.04
CA SER A 235 14.04 -4.60 37.51
C SER A 235 15.20 -3.60 37.43
N THR A 236 15.06 -2.59 36.57
CA THR A 236 15.99 -1.46 36.43
C THR A 236 15.89 -0.44 37.57
N GLY A 237 14.95 -0.63 38.51
CA GLY A 237 14.68 0.28 39.63
C GLY A 237 13.71 1.42 39.30
N ALA A 238 13.25 1.53 38.06
CA ALA A 238 12.24 2.52 37.68
C ALA A 238 10.85 2.11 38.20
N THR A 239 10.19 3.04 38.88
CA THR A 239 8.81 2.89 39.35
C THR A 239 7.87 3.67 38.44
N VAL A 240 6.80 3.03 37.99
CA VAL A 240 5.84 3.57 37.01
C VAL A 240 4.44 3.42 37.55
N GLU A 241 3.61 4.43 37.34
CA GLU A 241 2.20 4.40 37.66
C GLU A 241 1.35 4.69 36.41
N SER A 242 0.24 3.97 36.25
CA SER A 242 -0.75 4.23 35.19
C SER A 242 -2.16 4.11 35.75
N ASN A 243 -3.11 4.88 35.20
CA ASN A 243 -4.51 4.78 35.56
C ASN A 243 -5.33 4.90 34.27
N THR A 244 -5.96 3.81 33.86
CA THR A 244 -6.64 3.72 32.56
C THR A 244 -8.07 3.26 32.74
N ILE A 245 -8.97 3.81 31.94
CA ILE A 245 -10.33 3.31 31.77
C ILE A 245 -10.38 2.46 30.52
N LEU A 246 -11.16 1.40 30.57
CA LEU A 246 -11.51 0.54 29.45
C LEU A 246 -13.01 0.66 29.19
N PHE A 247 -13.39 0.96 27.95
CA PHE A 247 -14.73 0.76 27.42
C PHE A 247 -14.68 -0.28 26.32
N SER A 248 -15.66 -1.18 26.30
CA SER A 248 -15.74 -2.18 25.24
C SER A 248 -17.18 -2.46 24.83
N ARG A 249 -17.37 -2.78 23.55
CA ARG A 249 -18.64 -3.20 22.97
C ARG A 249 -18.39 -4.23 21.89
N PHE A 250 -19.17 -5.30 21.88
CA PHE A 250 -19.20 -6.25 20.78
C PHE A 250 -20.49 -6.08 19.99
N VAL A 251 -20.39 -5.98 18.67
CA VAL A 251 -21.52 -5.95 17.75
C VAL A 251 -21.60 -7.28 17.05
N ALA A 252 -22.66 -8.03 17.35
CA ALA A 252 -22.99 -9.21 16.59
C ALA A 252 -23.42 -8.82 15.17
N GLY A 253 -22.87 -9.52 14.19
CA GLY A 253 -23.29 -9.42 12.80
C GLY A 253 -24.76 -9.80 12.66
N LYS A 254 -25.48 -9.10 11.80
CA LYS A 254 -26.88 -9.39 11.48
C LYS A 254 -26.96 -10.35 10.29
N ASP A 255 -28.09 -11.04 10.18
CA ASP A 255 -28.39 -11.96 9.06
C ASP A 255 -28.35 -11.29 7.67
N ASN A 256 -28.31 -9.96 7.62
CA ASN A 256 -28.19 -9.15 6.41
C ASN A 256 -26.77 -9.11 5.80
N GLY A 257 -25.80 -9.83 6.38
CA GLY A 257 -24.42 -9.90 5.90
C GLY A 257 -23.45 -8.91 6.57
N GLU A 258 -23.88 -8.16 7.59
CA GLU A 258 -22.98 -7.38 8.44
C GLU A 258 -22.05 -8.32 9.21
N SER A 259 -20.74 -8.13 9.09
CA SER A 259 -19.76 -8.93 9.86
C SER A 259 -19.75 -8.50 11.32
N SER A 260 -19.56 -9.45 12.23
CA SER A 260 -19.41 -9.13 13.66
C SER A 260 -18.08 -8.42 13.91
N TYR A 261 -18.06 -7.43 14.80
CA TYR A 261 -16.84 -6.73 15.19
C TYR A 261 -16.89 -6.30 16.66
N GLY A 262 -15.71 -6.11 17.24
CA GLY A 262 -15.54 -5.54 18.57
C GLY A 262 -15.06 -4.11 18.47
N VAL A 263 -15.37 -3.27 19.45
CA VAL A 263 -14.77 -1.94 19.58
C VAL A 263 -14.29 -1.80 21.01
N ILE A 264 -13.03 -1.40 21.16
CA ILE A 264 -12.41 -1.13 22.45
C ILE A 264 -11.84 0.28 22.42
N ALA A 265 -12.16 1.06 23.44
CA ALA A 265 -11.59 2.37 23.68
C ALA A 265 -11.03 2.39 25.10
N SER A 266 -9.77 2.70 25.25
CA SER A 266 -9.11 2.86 26.53
C SER A 266 -8.36 4.19 26.55
N ASP A 267 -8.50 4.94 27.63
CA ASP A 267 -7.86 6.23 27.81
C ASP A 267 -7.39 6.39 29.25
N TYR A 268 -6.38 7.22 29.47
CA TYR A 268 -5.85 7.45 30.81
C TYR A 268 -6.76 8.42 31.59
N VAL A 269 -6.79 8.28 32.91
CA VAL A 269 -7.50 9.20 33.79
C VAL A 269 -6.63 10.43 34.01
N ASP A 270 -7.12 11.63 33.68
CA ASP A 270 -6.35 12.87 33.89
C ASP A 270 -6.25 13.24 35.37
N PHE A 271 -7.39 13.12 36.08
CA PHE A 271 -7.53 13.49 37.48
C PHE A 271 -8.37 12.45 38.21
N ASP A 272 -7.83 11.90 39.30
CA ASP A 272 -8.52 10.93 40.14
C ASP A 272 -8.37 11.35 41.62
N GLU A 273 -9.47 11.68 42.27
CA GLU A 273 -9.47 12.08 43.68
C GLU A 273 -9.32 10.90 44.65
N LEU A 274 -9.66 9.69 44.22
CA LEU A 274 -9.52 8.47 45.03
C LEU A 274 -8.10 7.91 44.92
N TYR A 275 -7.53 7.97 43.71
CA TYR A 275 -6.19 7.47 43.39
C TYR A 275 -5.33 8.56 42.71
N PRO A 276 -4.95 9.63 43.42
CA PRO A 276 -4.16 10.71 42.84
C PRO A 276 -2.79 10.21 42.37
N TYR A 277 -2.30 10.77 41.26
CA TYR A 277 -0.95 10.50 40.77
C TYR A 277 0.11 10.97 41.76
N ARG A 278 1.11 10.11 41.99
CA ARG A 278 2.22 10.31 42.91
C ARG A 278 3.50 10.60 42.11
N THR A 279 3.50 11.72 41.39
CA THR A 279 4.56 12.10 40.43
C THR A 279 5.96 12.29 41.04
N LYS A 280 6.07 12.37 42.37
CA LYS A 280 7.37 12.41 43.08
C LYS A 280 7.96 11.03 43.35
N GLU A 281 7.12 10.00 43.35
CA GLU A 281 7.47 8.62 43.70
C GLU A 281 7.46 7.70 42.48
N PHE A 282 6.62 8.01 41.48
CA PHE A 282 6.42 7.19 40.28
C PHE A 282 6.46 8.04 39.02
N VAL A 283 7.01 7.47 37.96
CA VAL A 283 6.86 8.01 36.60
C VAL A 283 5.44 7.74 36.12
N ARG A 284 4.70 8.80 35.78
CA ARG A 284 3.36 8.67 35.21
C ARG A 284 3.45 8.16 33.77
N ARG A 285 2.71 7.08 33.48
CA ARG A 285 2.54 6.54 32.12
C ARG A 285 1.09 6.70 31.68
N ASP A 286 0.91 7.55 30.70
CA ASP A 286 -0.38 7.78 30.04
C ASP A 286 -0.48 6.92 28.78
N ALA A 287 -1.60 6.22 28.62
CA ALA A 287 -1.86 5.36 27.48
C ALA A 287 -3.29 5.55 26.99
N THR A 288 -3.42 5.80 25.69
CA THR A 288 -4.69 5.74 24.96
C THR A 288 -4.58 4.60 23.96
N THR A 289 -5.51 3.65 24.01
CA THR A 289 -5.56 2.48 23.11
C THR A 289 -6.94 2.37 22.50
N ILE A 290 -7.01 2.20 21.18
CA ILE A 290 -8.26 1.97 20.46
C ILE A 290 -8.11 0.75 19.55
N VAL A 291 -9.14 -0.10 19.50
CA VAL A 291 -9.14 -1.35 18.72
C VAL A 291 -10.50 -1.56 18.07
N MET A 292 -10.50 -2.10 16.84
CA MET A 292 -11.68 -2.54 16.10
C MET A 292 -11.37 -3.81 15.30
#